data_AF-A0A1R2ASH7-F1
#
_entry.id   AF-A0A1R2ASH7-F1
#
_cell.length_a   1.000
_cell.length_b   1.000
_cell.length_c   1.000
_cell.angle_alpha   90.00
_cell.angle_beta   90.00
_cell.angle_gamma   90.00
#
_symmetry.space_group_name_H-M   'P 1'
#
loop_
_entity.id
_entity.type
_entity.pdbx_description
1 polymer ?
#
loop_
_entity_poly.entity_id
_entity_poly.type
_entity_poly.pdbx_seq_one_letter_code
_entity_poly.pdbx_strand_id
1 'polypeptide(L)'
;MSYKVTSISEPLSNLNYEHINHSSVWHNDRLYVISGKTCNKVEYLDHTENWIITEPLPVCKENAAVCSFNDSIYLMAGFENGELSKTVYRLKDQWELLSWASPWPYQGMGLLTSNDQFFLFGGKKNIMKNSKFYILDLDGNKKAKGYLPGTGFFSNQSFGFANGVKSFFINKNQVLEFSTTFKLVSISS
;
A
#
# COMPACT_ATOMS: atom_id res chain seq x y z
N MET A 1 19.20 -1.29 8.20
CA MET A 1 19.03 -0.80 9.58
C MET A 1 17.75 0.01 9.65
N SER A 2 16.82 -0.41 10.48
CA SER A 2 15.57 0.27 10.82
C SER A 2 15.75 0.99 12.16
N TYR A 3 15.19 2.19 12.29
CA TYR A 3 15.32 3.03 13.48
C TYR A 3 13.96 3.51 13.96
N LYS A 4 13.77 3.54 15.27
CA LYS A 4 12.65 4.22 15.91
C LYS A 4 12.95 5.72 15.98
N VAL A 5 12.01 6.57 15.56
CA VAL A 5 12.16 8.02 15.68
C VAL A 5 11.61 8.45 17.05
N THR A 6 12.50 8.60 18.03
CA THR A 6 12.24 9.36 19.27
C THR A 6 13.21 10.54 19.34
N SER A 7 13.29 11.25 20.47
CA SER A 7 14.37 12.24 20.71
C SER A 7 15.77 11.62 20.67
N ILE A 8 15.88 10.28 20.64
CA ILE A 8 17.09 9.50 20.46
C ILE A 8 16.76 8.31 19.53
N SER A 9 17.58 8.05 18.51
CA SER A 9 17.34 6.91 17.61
C SER A 9 17.74 5.60 18.29
N GLU A 10 16.78 4.73 18.58
CA GLU A 10 17.02 3.38 19.08
C GLU A 10 16.93 2.36 17.92
N PRO A 11 17.86 1.39 17.84
CA PRO A 11 17.83 0.36 16.81
C PRO A 11 16.66 -0.59 17.02
N LEU A 12 15.90 -0.86 15.96
CA LEU A 12 14.89 -1.92 15.94
C LEU A 12 15.51 -3.24 15.51
N SER A 13 14.86 -4.35 15.85
CA SER A 13 15.19 -5.65 15.27
C SER A 13 15.09 -5.59 13.73
N ASN A 14 15.98 -6.32 13.05
CA ASN A 14 15.91 -6.48 11.61
C ASN A 14 14.74 -7.42 11.25
N LEU A 15 14.19 -7.28 10.05
CA LEU A 15 13.29 -8.28 9.46
C LEU A 15 13.96 -9.65 9.43
N ASN A 16 13.17 -10.71 9.55
CA ASN A 16 13.67 -12.09 9.50
C ASN A 16 14.06 -12.49 8.07
N TYR A 17 13.40 -11.91 7.06
CA TYR A 17 13.67 -12.16 5.66
C TYR A 17 14.00 -10.90 4.87
N GLU A 18 14.73 -11.08 3.76
CA GLU A 18 14.96 -10.00 2.81
C GLU A 18 13.72 -9.81 1.92
N HIS A 19 13.15 -8.63 1.99
CA HIS A 19 11.94 -8.22 1.29
C HIS A 19 12.26 -7.19 0.20
N ILE A 20 12.57 -7.64 -1.01
CA ILE A 20 12.84 -6.75 -2.17
C ILE A 20 11.51 -6.41 -2.86
N ASN A 21 11.25 -5.12 -3.11
CA ASN A 21 10.02 -4.65 -3.78
C ASN A 21 8.73 -5.11 -3.08
N HIS A 22 8.77 -5.23 -1.76
CA HIS A 22 7.65 -5.66 -0.93
C HIS A 22 6.52 -4.62 -0.88
N SER A 23 5.38 -5.03 -0.34
CA SER A 23 4.31 -4.11 0.07
C SER A 23 4.34 -3.94 1.59
N SER A 24 3.98 -2.77 2.10
CA SER A 24 3.84 -2.55 3.54
C SER A 24 2.55 -1.82 3.88
N VAL A 25 1.96 -2.16 5.04
CA VAL A 25 0.67 -1.62 5.46
C VAL A 25 0.52 -1.63 6.97
N TRP A 26 -0.08 -0.57 7.51
CA TRP A 26 -0.56 -0.55 8.89
C TRP A 26 -1.95 -1.20 8.97
N HIS A 27 -2.10 -2.22 9.82
CA HIS A 27 -3.33 -2.96 10.00
C HIS A 27 -3.42 -3.47 11.44
N ASN A 28 -4.56 -3.26 12.12
CA ASN A 28 -4.80 -3.73 13.49
C ASN A 28 -3.62 -3.48 14.46
N ASP A 29 -3.18 -2.22 14.51
CA ASP A 29 -2.08 -1.73 15.37
C ASP A 29 -0.72 -2.38 15.14
N ARG A 30 -0.51 -2.93 13.93
CA ARG A 30 0.73 -3.57 13.52
C ARG A 30 1.16 -3.09 12.14
N LEU A 31 2.47 -2.98 11.95
CA LEU A 31 3.07 -2.74 10.64
C LEU A 31 3.36 -4.09 9.97
N TYR A 32 2.72 -4.36 8.84
CA TYR A 32 2.97 -5.54 8.02
C TYR A 32 3.95 -5.23 6.89
N VAL A 33 4.84 -6.18 6.61
CA VAL A 33 5.71 -6.27 5.44
C VAL A 33 5.34 -7.54 4.69
N ILE A 34 4.88 -7.39 3.46
CA ILE A 34 4.21 -8.43 2.68
C ILE A 34 5.00 -8.70 1.40
N SER A 35 5.51 -9.93 1.30
CA SER A 35 6.09 -10.51 0.10
C SER A 35 7.21 -9.66 -0.54
N GLY A 36 7.41 -9.75 -1.85
CA GLY A 36 8.56 -9.23 -2.57
C GLY A 36 8.97 -10.14 -3.72
N LYS A 37 10.07 -9.80 -4.38
CA LYS A 37 10.53 -10.42 -5.63
C LYS A 37 10.75 -11.93 -5.52
N THR A 38 11.41 -12.34 -4.44
CA THR A 38 11.84 -13.73 -4.19
C THR A 38 11.41 -14.20 -2.80
N CYS A 39 10.51 -13.46 -2.14
CA CYS A 39 10.04 -13.74 -0.80
C CYS A 39 8.51 -13.70 -0.79
N ASN A 40 7.88 -14.78 -0.34
CA ASN A 40 6.43 -14.84 -0.14
C ASN A 40 6.03 -14.72 1.35
N LYS A 41 7.00 -14.46 2.23
CA LYS A 41 6.74 -14.32 3.67
C LYS A 41 5.94 -13.06 3.94
N VAL A 42 5.27 -13.07 5.07
CA VAL A 42 4.59 -11.90 5.63
C VAL A 42 5.07 -11.78 7.05
N GLU A 43 5.58 -10.60 7.39
CA GLU A 43 6.08 -10.27 8.72
C GLU A 43 5.29 -9.09 9.26
N TYR A 44 5.02 -9.07 10.56
CA TYR A 44 4.48 -7.89 11.23
C TYR A 44 5.31 -7.51 12.46
N LEU A 45 5.38 -6.21 12.74
CA LEU A 45 5.99 -5.70 13.96
C LEU A 45 4.98 -5.80 15.11
N ASP A 46 5.30 -6.55 16.15
CA ASP A 46 4.46 -6.70 17.32
C ASP A 46 4.66 -5.55 18.34
N HIS A 47 3.90 -5.58 19.44
CA HIS A 47 3.98 -4.56 20.50
C HIS A 47 5.27 -4.62 21.32
N THR A 48 6.06 -5.69 21.18
CA THR A 48 7.38 -5.85 21.79
C THR A 48 8.52 -5.45 20.85
N GLU A 49 8.18 -4.83 19.71
CA GLU A 49 9.12 -4.36 18.69
C GLU A 49 9.91 -5.50 18.02
N ASN A 50 9.32 -6.70 17.98
CA ASN A 50 9.86 -7.86 17.28
C ASN A 50 9.09 -8.14 15.99
N TRP A 51 9.82 -8.54 14.95
CA TRP A 51 9.21 -9.00 13.70
C TRP A 51 8.74 -10.45 13.82
N ILE A 52 7.45 -10.67 13.63
CA ILE A 52 6.79 -11.97 13.72
C ILE A 52 6.35 -12.41 12.34
N ILE A 53 6.67 -13.66 11.98
CA ILE A 53 6.24 -14.28 10.72
C ILE A 53 4.80 -14.78 10.89
N THR A 54 3.96 -14.49 9.90
CA THR A 54 2.57 -14.97 9.82
C THR A 54 2.34 -15.76 8.52
N GLU A 55 1.08 -16.06 8.21
CA GLU A 55 0.69 -16.82 7.01
C GLU A 55 1.30 -16.20 5.73
N PRO A 56 2.12 -16.96 4.99
CA PRO A 56 2.77 -16.46 3.79
C PRO A 56 1.75 -16.30 2.65
N LEU A 57 2.06 -15.39 1.73
CA LEU A 57 1.30 -15.29 0.49
C LEU A 57 1.54 -16.56 -0.36
N PRO A 58 0.54 -17.09 -1.09
CA PRO A 58 0.71 -18.32 -1.89
C PRO A 58 1.80 -18.22 -2.97
N VAL A 59 2.06 -17.02 -3.47
CA VAL A 59 3.05 -16.73 -4.50
C VAL A 59 3.85 -15.48 -4.11
N CYS A 60 5.12 -15.40 -4.50
CA CYS A 60 5.89 -14.15 -4.40
C CYS A 60 5.23 -13.08 -5.28
N LYS A 61 4.92 -11.94 -4.69
CA LYS A 61 4.28 -10.82 -5.37
C LYS A 61 5.02 -9.52 -5.04
N GLU A 62 5.57 -8.88 -6.06
CA GLU A 62 6.35 -7.65 -5.91
C GLU A 62 5.67 -6.42 -6.50
N ASN A 63 5.98 -5.25 -5.93
CA ASN A 63 5.45 -3.95 -6.32
C ASN A 63 3.91 -3.93 -6.43
N ALA A 64 3.23 -4.76 -5.63
CA ALA A 64 1.78 -4.79 -5.54
C ALA A 64 1.27 -3.55 -4.80
N ALA A 65 0.02 -3.19 -5.07
CA ALA A 65 -0.69 -2.21 -4.28
C ALA A 65 -1.33 -2.90 -3.08
N VAL A 66 -1.26 -2.29 -1.91
CA VAL A 66 -1.81 -2.85 -0.67
C VAL A 66 -2.72 -1.83 -0.01
N CYS A 67 -3.79 -2.26 0.66
CA CYS A 67 -4.49 -1.43 1.62
C CYS A 67 -5.06 -2.20 2.81
N SER A 68 -5.26 -1.51 3.92
CA SER A 68 -6.00 -2.02 5.08
C SER A 68 -7.42 -1.47 5.02
N PHE A 69 -8.40 -2.34 5.13
CA PHE A 69 -9.82 -1.97 5.09
C PHE A 69 -10.61 -2.92 5.99
N ASN A 70 -11.31 -2.36 6.98
CA ASN A 70 -11.91 -3.11 8.08
C ASN A 70 -10.88 -4.08 8.70
N ASP A 71 -11.30 -5.29 9.06
CA ASP A 71 -10.44 -6.35 9.58
C ASP A 71 -9.76 -7.15 8.45
N SER A 72 -9.38 -6.49 7.35
CA SER A 72 -8.70 -7.17 6.25
C SER A 72 -7.62 -6.32 5.57
N ILE A 73 -6.62 -7.01 5.04
CA ILE A 73 -5.61 -6.44 4.13
C ILE A 73 -5.95 -6.89 2.71
N TYR A 74 -5.95 -5.96 1.77
CA TYR A 74 -6.12 -6.22 0.35
C TYR A 74 -4.81 -5.97 -0.37
N LEU A 75 -4.39 -6.91 -1.22
CA LEU A 75 -3.16 -6.85 -2.00
C LEU A 75 -3.50 -7.15 -3.47
N MET A 76 -3.17 -6.25 -4.39
CA MET A 76 -3.54 -6.41 -5.79
C MET A 76 -2.52 -5.85 -6.78
N ALA A 77 -2.65 -6.26 -8.03
CA ALA A 77 -1.77 -5.87 -9.13
C ALA A 77 -0.29 -6.28 -8.90
N GLY A 78 0.68 -5.57 -9.47
CA GLY A 78 2.09 -5.91 -9.31
C GLY A 78 2.55 -7.08 -10.20
N PHE A 79 3.59 -7.79 -9.75
CA PHE A 79 4.24 -8.83 -10.54
C PHE A 79 4.36 -10.12 -9.75
N GLU A 80 3.90 -11.22 -10.33
CA GLU A 80 3.98 -12.58 -9.76
C GLU A 80 4.14 -13.58 -10.91
N ASN A 81 4.69 -14.77 -10.65
CA ASN A 81 4.88 -15.82 -11.66
C ASN A 81 5.59 -15.37 -12.96
N GLY A 82 6.46 -14.37 -12.88
CA GLY A 82 7.19 -13.87 -14.04
C GLY A 82 6.43 -12.89 -14.93
N GLU A 83 5.24 -12.43 -14.52
CA GLU A 83 4.46 -11.46 -15.29
C GLU A 83 3.68 -10.44 -14.43
N LEU A 84 3.20 -9.40 -15.10
CA LEU A 84 2.28 -8.43 -14.50
C LEU A 84 0.93 -9.10 -14.26
N SER A 85 0.43 -9.06 -13.03
CA SER A 85 -0.79 -9.77 -12.64
C SER A 85 -1.91 -8.82 -12.24
N LYS A 86 -3.16 -9.22 -12.48
CA LYS A 86 -4.36 -8.53 -12.00
C LYS A 86 -4.97 -9.17 -10.76
N THR A 87 -4.37 -10.22 -10.22
CA THR A 87 -4.91 -10.94 -9.06
C THR A 87 -5.09 -10.01 -7.87
N VAL A 88 -6.09 -10.35 -7.06
CA VAL A 88 -6.45 -9.64 -5.84
C VAL A 88 -6.50 -10.66 -4.72
N TYR A 89 -5.69 -10.44 -3.70
CA TYR A 89 -5.69 -11.24 -2.49
C TYR A 89 -6.29 -10.44 -1.34
N ARG A 90 -7.00 -11.14 -0.46
CA ARG A 90 -7.48 -10.61 0.82
C ARG A 90 -6.91 -11.47 1.94
N LEU A 91 -6.32 -10.84 2.94
CA LEU A 91 -5.98 -11.46 4.22
C LEU A 91 -7.01 -11.02 5.26
N LYS A 92 -7.71 -11.98 5.86
CA LYS A 92 -8.51 -11.79 7.08
C LYS A 92 -7.94 -12.67 8.18
N ASP A 93 -8.21 -13.97 8.08
CA ASP A 93 -7.57 -15.00 8.90
C ASP A 93 -6.51 -15.76 8.09
N GLN A 94 -6.82 -16.00 6.81
CA GLN A 94 -5.96 -16.63 5.81
C GLN A 94 -5.97 -15.82 4.52
N TRP A 95 -4.99 -16.06 3.65
CA TRP A 95 -4.96 -15.47 2.32
C TRP A 95 -6.00 -16.12 1.40
N GLU A 96 -6.87 -15.30 0.83
CA GLU A 96 -7.87 -15.71 -0.14
C GLU A 96 -7.61 -15.01 -1.48
N LEU A 97 -7.66 -15.77 -2.57
CA LEU A 97 -7.71 -15.21 -3.92
C LEU A 97 -9.16 -14.83 -4.26
N LEU A 98 -9.42 -13.54 -4.48
CA LEU A 98 -10.75 -13.06 -4.82
C LEU A 98 -11.10 -13.36 -6.29
N SER A 99 -12.40 -13.48 -6.57
CA SER A 99 -12.93 -13.79 -7.90
C SER A 99 -12.85 -12.62 -8.90
N TRP A 100 -12.73 -11.39 -8.40
CA TRP A 100 -12.57 -10.20 -9.23
C TRP A 100 -11.10 -9.82 -9.38
N ALA A 101 -10.82 -9.04 -10.42
CA ALA A 101 -9.46 -8.70 -10.82
C ALA A 101 -9.23 -7.18 -10.80
N SER A 102 -8.01 -6.77 -10.47
CA SER A 102 -7.58 -5.38 -10.61
C SER A 102 -7.81 -4.89 -12.04
N PRO A 103 -8.28 -3.66 -12.25
CA PRO A 103 -8.56 -3.12 -13.57
C PRO A 103 -7.36 -3.15 -14.53
N TRP A 104 -6.14 -3.02 -13.99
CA TRP A 104 -4.88 -3.16 -14.71
C TRP A 104 -3.80 -3.80 -13.82
N PRO A 105 -2.80 -4.48 -14.41
CA PRO A 105 -1.87 -5.31 -13.65
C PRO A 105 -0.60 -4.58 -13.21
N TYR A 106 -0.63 -3.25 -13.11
CA TYR A 106 0.60 -2.46 -13.08
C TYR A 106 1.34 -2.54 -11.74
N GLN A 107 2.65 -2.37 -11.80
CA GLN A 107 3.50 -2.25 -10.61
C GLN A 107 3.46 -0.83 -10.06
N GLY A 108 3.64 -0.69 -8.74
CA GLY A 108 3.73 0.60 -8.05
C GLY A 108 2.44 1.42 -8.17
N MET A 109 1.31 0.73 -8.23
CA MET A 109 -0.02 1.33 -8.20
C MET A 109 -0.32 1.89 -6.82
N GLY A 110 -1.01 3.03 -6.79
CA GLY A 110 -1.68 3.51 -5.59
C GLY A 110 -2.96 2.75 -5.33
N LEU A 111 -3.18 2.40 -4.06
CA LEU A 111 -4.43 1.83 -3.57
C LEU A 111 -4.78 2.48 -2.24
N LEU A 112 -6.00 3.00 -2.15
CA LEU A 112 -6.59 3.55 -0.94
C LEU A 112 -8.00 2.99 -0.77
N THR A 113 -8.54 3.11 0.44
CA THR A 113 -9.94 2.76 0.73
C THR A 113 -10.65 3.92 1.44
N SER A 114 -11.91 4.16 1.09
CA SER A 114 -12.79 5.11 1.78
C SER A 114 -14.25 4.79 1.42
N ASN A 115 -15.17 4.90 2.39
CA ASN A 115 -16.61 4.69 2.20
C ASN A 115 -16.93 3.40 1.41
N ASP A 116 -16.36 2.27 1.85
CA ASP A 116 -16.54 0.95 1.24
C ASP A 116 -16.15 0.87 -0.25
N GLN A 117 -15.18 1.70 -0.67
CA GLN A 117 -14.69 1.75 -2.03
C GLN A 117 -13.17 1.75 -2.11
N PHE A 118 -12.64 1.10 -3.13
CA PHE A 118 -11.23 1.14 -3.48
C PHE A 118 -10.95 2.27 -4.47
N PHE A 119 -9.89 3.03 -4.21
CA PHE A 119 -9.38 4.04 -5.12
C PHE A 119 -8.02 3.59 -5.64
N LEU A 120 -7.96 3.34 -6.95
CA LEU A 120 -6.75 2.85 -7.62
C LEU A 120 -6.19 3.91 -8.54
N PHE A 121 -4.87 4.10 -8.49
CA PHE A 121 -4.19 5.17 -9.20
C PHE A 121 -2.95 4.68 -9.92
N GLY A 122 -2.86 5.01 -11.21
CA GLY A 122 -1.61 4.98 -11.96
C GLY A 122 -0.91 3.63 -12.00
N GLY A 123 0.37 3.61 -11.62
CA GLY A 123 1.28 2.48 -11.81
C GLY A 123 1.98 2.49 -13.18
N LYS A 124 2.85 1.50 -13.40
CA LYS A 124 3.59 1.34 -14.66
C LYS A 124 3.57 -0.09 -15.22
N LYS A 125 3.66 -0.18 -16.55
CA LYS A 125 4.05 -1.38 -17.30
C LYS A 125 5.36 -1.08 -18.03
N ASN A 126 6.46 -1.67 -17.58
CA ASN A 126 7.81 -1.34 -18.05
C ASN A 126 8.07 0.18 -17.91
N ILE A 127 8.39 0.86 -19.02
CA ILE A 127 8.58 2.32 -19.08
C ILE A 127 7.27 3.10 -19.25
N MET A 128 6.16 2.44 -19.59
CA MET A 128 4.87 3.09 -19.80
C MET A 128 4.19 3.36 -18.46
N LYS A 129 3.99 4.65 -18.16
CA LYS A 129 3.29 5.09 -16.95
C LYS A 129 1.80 5.26 -17.22
N ASN A 130 0.99 4.97 -16.22
CA ASN A 130 -0.45 5.17 -16.26
C ASN A 130 -0.83 6.39 -15.41
N SER A 131 -1.65 7.27 -15.97
CA SER A 131 -2.25 8.38 -15.22
C SER A 131 -3.71 8.11 -14.87
N LYS A 132 -4.31 6.99 -15.28
CA LYS A 132 -5.71 6.70 -14.98
C LYS A 132 -5.91 6.44 -13.48
N PHE A 133 -7.09 6.78 -13.00
CA PHE A 133 -7.61 6.28 -11.72
C PHE A 133 -8.98 5.65 -11.92
N TYR A 134 -9.31 4.65 -11.10
CA TYR A 134 -10.66 4.09 -10.96
C TYR A 134 -11.08 4.08 -9.49
N ILE A 135 -12.38 4.24 -9.27
CA ILE A 135 -13.03 3.92 -7.99
C ILE A 135 -13.80 2.62 -8.21
N LEU A 136 -13.59 1.63 -7.35
CA LEU A 136 -14.27 0.34 -7.37
C LEU A 136 -15.09 0.15 -6.10
N ASP A 137 -16.18 -0.61 -6.17
CA ASP A 137 -16.72 -1.24 -4.95
C ASP A 137 -15.86 -2.45 -4.52
N LEU A 138 -16.26 -3.08 -3.42
CA LEU A 138 -15.55 -4.20 -2.81
C LEU A 138 -15.56 -5.48 -3.67
N ASP A 139 -16.43 -5.55 -4.67
CA ASP A 139 -16.54 -6.64 -5.65
C ASP A 139 -15.79 -6.31 -6.95
N GLY A 140 -15.04 -5.19 -6.99
CA GLY A 140 -14.23 -4.78 -8.14
C GLY A 140 -15.02 -4.09 -9.26
N ASN A 141 -16.31 -3.77 -9.06
CA ASN A 141 -17.09 -3.07 -10.07
C ASN A 141 -16.70 -1.59 -10.10
N LYS A 142 -16.45 -1.08 -11.31
CA LYS A 142 -16.06 0.31 -11.52
C LYS A 142 -17.23 1.26 -11.24
N LYS A 143 -17.07 2.13 -10.25
CA LYS A 143 -18.01 3.21 -9.90
C LYS A 143 -17.65 4.53 -10.58
N ALA A 144 -16.36 4.81 -10.72
CA ALA A 144 -15.89 6.02 -11.38
C ALA A 144 -14.53 5.82 -12.07
N LYS A 145 -14.19 6.75 -12.96
CA LYS A 145 -12.92 6.78 -13.66
C LYS A 145 -12.48 8.19 -14.01
N GLY A 146 -11.17 8.38 -14.13
CA GLY A 146 -10.61 9.61 -14.68
C GLY A 146 -9.11 9.50 -14.89
N TYR A 147 -8.46 10.67 -14.97
CA TYR A 147 -7.03 10.81 -15.18
C TYR A 147 -6.45 11.76 -14.15
N LEU A 148 -5.30 11.40 -13.61
CA LEU A 148 -4.43 12.27 -12.85
C LEU A 148 -3.70 13.22 -13.82
N PRO A 149 -3.52 14.50 -13.46
CA PRO A 149 -2.77 15.46 -14.27
C PRO A 149 -1.26 15.14 -14.40
N GLY A 150 -0.80 14.01 -13.85
CA GLY A 150 0.56 13.48 -13.93
C GLY A 150 0.61 12.01 -13.49
N THR A 151 1.81 11.43 -13.42
CA THR A 151 2.01 10.05 -12.95
C THR A 151 2.42 10.06 -11.49
N GLY A 152 1.54 9.61 -10.60
CA GLY A 152 1.86 9.41 -9.18
C GLY A 152 2.21 7.96 -8.89
N PHE A 153 3.24 7.75 -8.07
CA PHE A 153 3.45 6.50 -7.34
C PHE A 153 2.82 6.70 -5.97
N PHE A 154 2.09 5.71 -5.46
CA PHE A 154 1.54 5.77 -4.12
C PHE A 154 1.68 4.39 -3.49
N SER A 155 2.20 4.33 -2.27
CA SER A 155 2.02 3.18 -1.39
C SER A 155 1.08 3.58 -0.27
N ASN A 156 0.48 2.60 0.39
CA ASN A 156 -0.61 2.81 1.32
C ASN A 156 -0.18 3.70 2.50
N GLN A 157 -0.84 4.85 2.68
CA GLN A 157 -0.42 5.94 3.57
C GLN A 157 1.00 6.50 3.34
N SER A 158 1.55 6.29 2.14
CA SER A 158 2.88 6.75 1.76
C SER A 158 2.86 7.35 0.35
N PHE A 159 2.84 8.69 0.35
CA PHE A 159 3.42 9.65 -0.60
C PHE A 159 3.28 9.43 -2.13
N GLY A 160 2.91 10.51 -2.84
CA GLY A 160 3.17 10.67 -4.26
C GLY A 160 3.79 12.04 -4.59
N PHE A 161 4.73 12.07 -5.53
CA PHE A 161 5.37 13.29 -6.03
C PHE A 161 4.73 13.74 -7.34
N ALA A 162 4.33 15.02 -7.42
CA ALA A 162 4.00 15.68 -8.69
C ALA A 162 4.46 17.14 -8.64
N ASN A 163 5.14 17.60 -9.69
CA ASN A 163 5.55 19.01 -9.88
C ASN A 163 6.31 19.67 -8.70
N GLY A 164 7.11 18.90 -7.96
CA GLY A 164 7.88 19.42 -6.81
C GLY A 164 7.08 19.60 -5.52
N VAL A 165 5.80 19.19 -5.49
CA VAL A 165 4.92 19.27 -4.32
C VAL A 165 4.58 17.86 -3.81
N LYS A 166 4.57 17.70 -2.48
CA LYS A 166 4.24 16.46 -1.76
C LYS A 166 2.83 16.61 -1.14
N SER A 167 1.95 15.64 -1.33
CA SER A 167 0.59 15.63 -0.75
C SER A 167 0.28 14.33 0.01
N PHE A 168 -0.53 14.41 1.07
CA PHE A 168 -0.85 13.30 1.99
C PHE A 168 -2.34 13.28 2.41
N PHE A 169 -2.86 12.09 2.74
CA PHE A 169 -4.10 11.91 3.49
C PHE A 169 -3.76 11.15 4.78
N ILE A 170 -4.21 11.65 5.93
CA ILE A 170 -3.81 11.13 7.25
C ILE A 170 -4.92 10.29 7.91
N ASN A 171 -6.19 10.73 7.95
CA ASN A 171 -7.34 9.88 8.36
C ASN A 171 -8.72 10.52 8.07
N LYS A 172 -9.81 9.87 8.52
CA LYS A 172 -11.23 10.27 8.36
C LYS A 172 -11.60 11.70 8.78
N ASN A 173 -10.79 12.39 9.60
CA ASN A 173 -11.08 13.73 10.11
C ASN A 173 -9.97 14.76 9.86
N GLN A 174 -8.92 14.45 9.08
CA GLN A 174 -7.80 15.40 8.85
C GLN A 174 -7.23 15.33 7.43
N VAL A 175 -7.21 16.50 6.77
CA VAL A 175 -6.53 16.75 5.48
C VAL A 175 -5.39 17.75 5.74
N LEU A 176 -4.16 17.44 5.30
CA LEU A 176 -3.05 18.40 5.26
C LEU A 176 -2.69 18.72 3.81
N GLU A 177 -2.77 20.00 3.46
CA GLU A 177 -2.21 20.57 2.23
C GLU A 177 -0.92 21.33 2.57
N PHE A 178 0.12 21.26 1.71
CA PHE A 178 1.37 22.00 1.97
C PHE A 178 1.92 22.75 0.77
N SER A 179 2.20 24.04 1.02
CA SER A 179 3.14 24.88 0.27
C SER A 179 4.23 25.44 1.20
N THR A 180 5.48 25.14 0.88
CA THR A 180 6.78 25.79 1.23
C THR A 180 7.13 26.27 2.65
N THR A 181 6.26 26.37 3.65
CA THR A 181 6.69 26.69 5.03
C THR A 181 5.82 25.99 6.07
N PHE A 182 6.47 25.30 7.01
CA PHE A 182 5.76 24.50 8.00
C PHE A 182 5.00 25.35 9.00
N LYS A 183 3.67 25.24 9.02
CA LYS A 183 2.86 25.59 10.20
C LYS A 183 1.86 24.49 10.50
N LEU A 184 1.97 23.99 11.73
CA LEU A 184 0.99 23.15 12.39
C LEU A 184 -0.29 23.99 12.59
N VAL A 185 -1.42 23.58 12.03
CA VAL A 185 -2.72 24.10 12.45
C VAL A 185 -3.38 22.97 13.21
N SER A 186 -3.30 23.02 14.54
CA SER A 186 -4.23 22.22 15.34
C SER A 186 -5.64 22.78 15.11
N ILE A 187 -6.63 21.90 15.18
CA ILE A 187 -7.92 22.32 15.71
C ILE A 187 -8.26 21.27 16.76
N SER A 188 -8.19 21.69 18.02
CA SER A 188 -8.75 20.97 19.15
C SER A 188 -10.27 21.03 19.14
N SER A 189 -10.87 20.03 19.80
CA SER A 189 -12.28 19.69 20.04
C SER A 189 -13.07 19.21 18.84
#